data_AF-A0A9E1ZCA9-F1
#
_entry.id   AF-A0A9E1ZCA9-F1
#
_cell.length_a   1.000
_cell.length_b   1.000
_cell.length_c   1.000
_cell.angle_alpha   90.00
_cell.angle_beta   90.00
_cell.angle_gamma   90.00
#
_symmetry.space_group_name_H-M   'P 1'
#
loop_
_entity.id
_entity.type
_entity.pdbx_description
1 polymer ?
#
loop_
_entity_poly.entity_id
_entity_poly.type
_entity_poly.pdbx_seq_one_letter_code
_entity_poly.pdbx_strand_id
1 'polypeptide(L)'
;DKAGLVTLSLEWENPHNPNKIADIANNLVSSINSHVKDRAILEARDSISFLEKELEQTNILNSQTILYSMIEQQMQKIMFANIRDEFVFKIIDPAVVPKHAEKKPVLMVVFIGLILGIFLASFLSFSVHSFIGLLKRDD
;
A
#
# COMPACT_ATOMS: atom_id res chain seq x y z
N ASP A 1 2.07 13.20 17.75
CA ASP A 1 2.63 11.94 17.24
C ASP A 1 1.62 11.15 16.42
N LYS A 2 1.74 11.24 15.09
CA LYS A 2 0.99 10.40 14.17
C LYS A 2 1.68 9.03 14.18
N ALA A 3 1.12 8.11 14.96
CA ALA A 3 1.62 6.76 15.17
C ALA A 3 2.05 6.12 13.84
N GLY A 4 3.17 5.40 13.85
CA GLY A 4 3.75 4.68 12.70
C GLY A 4 2.90 3.49 12.23
N LEU A 5 1.60 3.73 12.05
CA LEU A 5 0.63 2.82 11.50
C LEU A 5 0.64 2.97 9.98
N VAL A 6 0.76 1.85 9.29
CA VAL A 6 0.68 1.77 7.83
C VAL A 6 -0.56 0.94 7.51
N THR A 7 -1.44 1.48 6.67
CA THR A 7 -2.64 0.79 6.21
C THR A 7 -2.40 0.24 4.81
N LEU A 8 -2.59 -1.07 4.64
CA LEU A 8 -2.59 -1.73 3.34
C LEU A 8 -4.04 -2.01 2.93
N SER A 9 -4.46 -1.46 1.79
CA SER A 9 -5.78 -1.71 1.21
C SER A 9 -5.62 -2.38 -0.15
N LEU A 10 -6.40 -3.44 -0.38
CA LEU A 10 -6.44 -4.16 -1.65
C LEU A 10 -7.86 -4.12 -2.21
N GLU A 11 -8.03 -3.47 -3.36
CA GLU A 11 -9.30 -3.42 -4.09
C GLU A 11 -9.22 -4.33 -5.31
N TRP A 12 -10.26 -5.15 -5.52
CA TRP A 12 -10.35 -6.05 -6.67
C TRP A 12 -11.76 -5.97 -7.25
N GLU A 13 -11.87 -5.54 -8.51
CA GLU A 13 -13.16 -5.22 -9.12
C GLU A 13 -14.00 -6.46 -9.48
N ASN A 14 -13.37 -7.53 -9.98
CA ASN A 14 -14.03 -8.79 -10.35
C ASN A 14 -13.30 -10.02 -9.78
N PRO A 15 -13.38 -10.27 -8.47
CA PRO A 15 -12.70 -11.42 -7.87
C PRO A 15 -13.50 -12.68 -8.16
N HIS A 16 -12.90 -13.64 -8.87
CA HIS A 16 -13.53 -14.96 -9.05
C HIS A 16 -13.80 -15.65 -7.69
N ASN A 17 -12.97 -15.35 -6.68
CA ASN A 17 -13.18 -15.82 -5.31
C ASN A 17 -12.88 -14.69 -4.31
N PRO A 18 -13.90 -14.05 -3.72
CA PRO A 18 -13.71 -12.95 -2.77
C PRO A 18 -12.98 -13.39 -1.49
N ASN A 19 -13.02 -14.68 -1.14
CA ASN A 19 -12.36 -15.19 0.05
C ASN A 19 -10.82 -15.09 -0.05
N LYS A 20 -10.26 -15.10 -1.26
CA LYS A 20 -8.81 -15.03 -1.47
C LYS A 20 -8.22 -13.64 -1.31
N ILE A 21 -9.03 -12.57 -1.35
CA ILE A 21 -8.52 -11.19 -1.29
C ILE A 21 -7.85 -10.92 0.05
N ALA A 22 -8.48 -11.35 1.14
CA ALA A 22 -7.93 -11.24 2.48
C ALA A 22 -6.63 -12.03 2.63
N ASP A 23 -6.61 -13.27 2.15
CA ASP A 23 -5.42 -14.13 2.16
C ASP A 23 -4.27 -13.49 1.38
N ILE A 24 -4.55 -12.90 0.21
CA ILE A 24 -3.54 -12.21 -0.60
C ILE A 24 -2.95 -11.03 0.17
N ALA A 25 -3.79 -10.20 0.79
CA ALA A 25 -3.32 -9.05 1.57
C ALA A 25 -2.45 -9.49 2.77
N ASN A 26 -2.89 -10.49 3.53
CA ASN A 26 -2.13 -11.01 4.67
C ASN A 26 -0.81 -11.68 4.21
N ASN A 27 -0.85 -12.48 3.15
CA ASN A 27 0.34 -13.13 2.58
C ASN A 27 1.32 -12.13 1.99
N LEU A 28 0.86 -11.02 1.42
CA LEU A 28 1.73 -9.95 0.91
C LEU A 28 2.54 -9.34 2.06
N VAL A 29 1.90 -9.00 3.19
CA VAL A 29 2.61 -8.48 4.37
C VAL A 29 3.63 -9.49 4.89
N SER A 30 3.23 -10.77 5.00
CA SER A 30 4.14 -11.85 5.41
C SER A 30 5.33 -12.00 4.46
N SER A 31 5.09 -11.91 3.15
CA SER A 31 6.14 -12.04 2.12
C SER A 31 7.12 -10.88 2.17
N ILE A 32 6.62 -9.66 2.39
CA ILE A 32 7.46 -8.47 2.58
C ILE A 32 8.33 -8.62 3.84
N ASN A 33 7.74 -9.06 4.96
CA ASN A 33 8.49 -9.29 6.19
C ASN A 33 9.61 -10.32 5.98
N SER A 34 9.33 -11.45 5.32
CA SER A 34 10.36 -12.45 5.01
C SER A 34 11.44 -11.90 4.09
N HIS A 35 11.06 -11.22 3.00
CA HIS A 35 12.03 -10.71 2.03
C HIS A 35 12.99 -9.69 2.65
N VAL A 36 12.47 -8.78 3.48
CA VAL A 36 13.32 -7.77 4.13
C VAL A 36 14.19 -8.41 5.22
N LYS A 37 13.67 -9.41 5.95
CA LYS A 37 14.46 -10.21 6.90
C LYS A 37 15.64 -10.89 6.20
N ASP A 38 15.38 -11.60 5.10
CA ASP A 38 16.40 -12.35 4.36
C ASP A 38 17.47 -11.40 3.78
N ARG A 39 17.04 -10.25 3.25
CA ARG A 39 17.95 -9.20 2.79
C ARG A 39 18.83 -8.66 3.93
N ALA A 40 18.24 -8.36 5.09
CA ALA A 40 18.99 -7.84 6.23
C ALA A 40 20.03 -8.85 6.76
N ILE A 41 19.72 -10.14 6.71
CA ILE A 41 20.66 -11.22 7.08
C ILE A 41 21.79 -11.31 6.06
N LEU A 42 21.50 -11.25 4.76
CA LEU A 42 22.50 -11.26 3.70
C LEU A 42 23.47 -10.07 3.83
N GLU A 43 22.95 -8.86 3.96
CA GLU A 43 23.78 -7.65 4.12
C GLU A 43 24.67 -7.70 5.36
N ALA A 44 24.17 -8.24 6.48
CA ALA A 44 24.94 -8.41 7.70
C ALA A 44 26.04 -9.47 7.54
N ARG A 45 25.78 -10.58 6.82
CA ARG A 45 26.79 -11.60 6.51
C ARG A 45 27.89 -11.07 5.61
N ASP A 46 27.53 -10.30 4.60
CA ASP A 46 28.49 -9.68 3.69
C ASP A 46 29.37 -8.67 4.44
N SER A 47 28.78 -7.93 5.38
CA SER A 47 29.51 -7.01 6.27
C SER A 47 30.48 -7.76 7.18
N ILE A 48 30.08 -8.88 7.77
CA ILE A 48 30.97 -9.72 8.60
C ILE A 48 32.14 -10.23 7.76
N SER A 49 31.88 -10.78 6.57
CA SER A 49 32.92 -11.27 5.66
C SER A 49 33.93 -10.18 5.27
N PHE A 50 33.46 -8.94 5.07
CA PHE A 50 34.34 -7.80 4.84
C PHE A 50 35.18 -7.46 6.08
N LEU A 51 34.57 -7.41 7.26
CA LEU A 51 35.25 -7.08 8.53
C LEU A 51 36.28 -8.15 8.92
N GLU A 52 35.99 -9.43 8.69
CA GLU A 52 36.93 -10.54 8.92
C GLU A 52 38.18 -10.42 8.03
N LYS A 53 38.02 -10.01 6.76
CA LYS A 53 39.16 -9.76 5.86
C LYS A 53 40.01 -8.57 6.30
N GLU A 54 39.38 -7.49 6.77
CA GLU A 54 40.10 -6.31 7.31
C GLU A 54 40.84 -6.65 8.62
N LEU A 55 40.27 -7.56 9.42
CA LEU A 55 40.89 -8.04 10.66
C LEU A 55 42.21 -8.78 10.39
N GLU A 56 42.26 -9.62 9.36
CA GLU A 56 43.48 -10.34 8.94
C GLU A 56 44.61 -9.40 8.48
N GLN A 57 44.25 -8.23 7.93
CA GLN A 57 45.21 -7.25 7.41
C GLN A 57 45.65 -6.24 8.49
N THR A 58 44.99 -6.21 9.64
CA THR A 58 45.20 -5.22 10.69
C THR A 58 46.14 -5.74 11.78
N ASN A 59 47.31 -5.12 11.92
CA ASN A 59 48.32 -5.53 12.93
C ASN A 59 48.21 -4.79 14.28
N ILE A 60 47.32 -3.80 14.39
CA ILE A 60 47.17 -2.98 15.60
C ILE A 60 46.08 -3.58 16.49
N LEU A 61 46.44 -4.01 17.70
CA LEU A 61 45.52 -4.63 18.67
C LEU A 61 44.26 -3.78 18.96
N ASN A 62 44.41 -2.45 19.04
CA ASN A 62 43.29 -1.55 19.28
C ASN A 62 42.27 -1.57 18.14
N SER A 63 42.74 -1.59 16.89
CA SER A 63 41.86 -1.65 15.71
C SER A 63 41.16 -3.00 15.58
N GLN A 64 41.85 -4.11 15.92
CA GLN A 64 41.24 -5.44 15.98
C GLN A 64 40.07 -5.49 16.97
N THR A 65 40.22 -4.86 18.14
CA THR A 65 39.16 -4.79 19.17
C THR A 65 37.89 -4.10 18.62
N ILE A 66 38.06 -3.01 17.87
CA ILE A 66 36.94 -2.29 17.24
C ILE A 66 36.26 -3.16 16.17
N LEU A 67 37.05 -3.83 15.33
CA LEU A 67 36.52 -4.72 14.29
C LEU A 67 35.72 -5.89 14.89
N TYR A 68 36.21 -6.50 15.98
CA TYR A 68 35.44 -7.52 16.71
C TYR A 68 34.11 -6.99 17.24
N SER A 69 34.09 -5.78 17.79
CA SER A 69 32.84 -5.16 18.24
C SER A 69 31.87 -4.90 17.09
N MET A 70 32.36 -4.49 15.91
CA MET A 70 31.51 -4.36 14.72
C MET A 70 30.95 -5.71 14.25
N ILE A 71 31.76 -6.77 14.27
CA ILE A 71 31.31 -8.13 13.94
C ILE A 71 30.21 -8.57 14.92
N GLU A 72 30.42 -8.36 16.23
CA GLU A 72 29.42 -8.66 17.26
C GLU A 72 28.09 -7.94 16.99
N GLN A 73 28.14 -6.66 16.64
CA GLN A 73 26.94 -5.89 16.28
C GLN A 73 26.20 -6.48 15.06
N GLN A 74 26.93 -6.91 14.02
CA GLN A 74 26.30 -7.55 12.86
C GLN A 74 25.71 -8.93 13.21
N MET A 75 26.40 -9.72 14.03
CA MET A 75 25.90 -11.01 14.52
C MET A 75 24.61 -10.83 15.33
N GLN A 76 24.56 -9.82 16.18
CA GLN A 76 23.37 -9.46 16.95
C GLN A 76 22.20 -9.07 16.03
N LYS A 77 22.47 -8.34 14.94
CA LYS A 77 21.45 -8.00 13.93
C LYS A 77 20.88 -9.26 13.26
N ILE A 78 21.73 -10.21 12.87
CA ILE A 78 21.30 -11.51 12.31
C ILE A 78 20.47 -12.30 13.33
N MET A 79 20.91 -12.34 14.59
CA MET A 79 20.19 -13.03 15.66
C MET A 79 18.77 -12.45 15.83
N PHE A 80 18.64 -11.13 15.91
CA PHE A 80 17.33 -10.50 16.04
C PHE A 80 16.44 -10.69 14.81
N ALA A 81 17.03 -10.69 13.61
CA ALA A 81 16.29 -10.97 12.39
C ALA A 81 15.73 -12.40 12.39
N ASN A 82 16.50 -13.40 12.84
CA ASN A 82 16.05 -14.80 12.87
C ASN A 82 14.97 -15.10 13.91
N ILE A 83 14.97 -14.40 15.04
CA ILE A 83 14.01 -14.65 16.14
C ILE A 83 12.67 -13.94 15.90
N ARG A 84 12.63 -12.88 15.09
CA ARG A 84 11.43 -12.07 14.86
C ARG A 84 10.74 -12.47 13.56
N ASP A 85 9.56 -13.06 13.67
CA ASP A 85 8.71 -13.34 12.50
C ASP A 85 8.19 -12.06 11.85
N GLU A 86 7.81 -11.06 12.66
CA GLU A 86 7.37 -9.73 12.25
C GLU A 86 8.55 -8.75 12.26
N PHE A 87 9.43 -8.86 11.26
CA PHE A 87 10.69 -8.11 11.23
C PHE A 87 10.50 -6.59 11.03
N VAL A 88 9.66 -6.20 10.06
CA VAL A 88 9.44 -4.77 9.71
C VAL A 88 8.06 -4.30 10.13
N PHE A 89 7.04 -5.09 9.83
CA PHE A 89 5.64 -4.75 10.08
C PHE A 89 5.04 -5.75 11.07
N LYS A 90 4.46 -5.19 12.13
CA LYS A 90 3.59 -5.91 13.07
C LYS A 90 2.15 -5.83 12.59
N ILE A 91 1.48 -6.97 12.44
CA ILE A 91 0.08 -7.01 12.02
C ILE A 91 -0.80 -6.70 13.24
N ILE A 92 -1.38 -5.49 13.27
CA ILE A 92 -2.31 -5.07 14.33
C ILE A 92 -3.74 -5.51 14.01
N ASP A 93 -4.15 -5.35 12.75
CA ASP A 93 -5.46 -5.73 12.24
C ASP A 93 -5.29 -6.53 10.94
N PRO A 94 -5.52 -7.86 10.94
CA PRO A 94 -5.38 -8.68 9.76
C PRO A 94 -6.50 -8.38 8.74
N ALA A 95 -6.18 -8.51 7.46
CA ALA A 95 -7.19 -8.35 6.42
C ALA A 95 -8.26 -9.44 6.54
N VAL A 96 -9.52 -9.04 6.47
CA VAL A 96 -10.69 -9.92 6.51
C VAL A 96 -11.48 -9.83 5.21
N VAL A 97 -12.18 -10.91 4.86
CA VAL A 97 -12.99 -10.96 3.65
C VAL A 97 -14.12 -9.92 3.75
N PRO A 98 -14.30 -9.06 2.73
CA PRO A 98 -15.35 -8.06 2.75
C PRO A 98 -16.72 -8.74 2.75
N LYS A 99 -17.52 -8.48 3.79
CA LYS A 99 -18.89 -9.01 3.89
C LYS A 99 -19.81 -8.41 2.83
N HIS A 100 -19.53 -7.18 2.40
CA HIS A 100 -20.31 -6.44 1.42
C HIS A 100 -19.38 -5.92 0.34
N ALA A 101 -19.77 -6.06 -0.92
CA ALA A 101 -19.08 -5.41 -2.03
C ALA A 101 -19.17 -3.90 -1.85
N GLU A 102 -18.10 -3.18 -2.19
CA GLU A 102 -18.17 -1.72 -2.26
C GLU A 102 -19.25 -1.33 -3.29
N LYS A 103 -20.28 -0.65 -2.80
CA LYS A 103 -21.34 -0.15 -3.66
C LYS A 103 -20.84 1.10 -4.36
N LYS A 104 -20.50 0.98 -5.65
CA LYS A 104 -20.32 2.15 -6.51
C LYS A 104 -21.61 2.97 -6.48
N PRO A 105 -21.56 4.32 -6.34
CA PRO A 105 -22.75 5.18 -6.27
C PRO A 105 -23.41 5.37 -7.65
N VAL A 106 -23.51 4.30 -8.45
CA VAL A 106 -24.09 4.31 -9.81
C VAL A 106 -25.52 4.84 -9.76
N LEU A 107 -26.28 4.47 -8.74
CA LEU A 107 -27.64 4.97 -8.55
C LEU A 107 -27.68 6.49 -8.36
N MET A 108 -26.75 7.06 -7.59
CA MET A 108 -26.65 8.51 -7.39
C MET A 108 -26.31 9.24 -8.70
N VAL A 109 -25.38 8.70 -9.50
CA VAL A 109 -25.02 9.27 -10.80
C VAL A 109 -26.21 9.25 -11.76
N VAL A 110 -26.98 8.16 -11.80
CA VAL A 110 -28.20 8.05 -12.61
C VAL A 110 -29.25 9.07 -12.18
N PHE A 111 -29.48 9.23 -10.87
CA PHE A 111 -30.43 10.23 -10.35
C PHE A 111 -30.03 11.67 -10.73
N ILE A 112 -28.75 12.02 -10.60
CA ILE A 112 -28.25 13.34 -10.98
C ILE A 112 -28.41 13.57 -12.48
N GLY A 113 -28.08 12.57 -13.30
CA GLY A 113 -28.25 12.62 -14.75
C GLY A 113 -29.71 12.82 -15.16
N LEU A 114 -30.66 12.16 -14.49
CA LEU A 114 -32.09 12.33 -14.74
C LEU A 114 -32.55 13.76 -14.45
N ILE A 115 -32.17 14.31 -13.30
CA ILE A 115 -32.56 15.66 -12.88
C ILE A 115 -32.00 16.70 -13.85
N LEU A 116 -30.71 16.59 -14.21
CA LEU A 116 -30.07 17.49 -15.16
C LEU A 116 -30.69 17.39 -16.56
N GLY A 117 -31.03 16.17 -17.01
CA GLY A 117 -31.68 15.93 -18.30
C GLY A 117 -33.05 16.59 -18.40
N ILE A 118 -33.88 16.44 -17.35
CA ILE A 118 -35.21 17.09 -17.29
C ILE A 118 -35.05 18.62 -17.31
N PHE A 119 -34.13 19.15 -16.52
CA PHE A 119 -33.89 20.59 -16.45
C PHE A 119 -33.46 21.18 -17.80
N LEU A 120 -32.51 20.52 -18.50
CA LEU A 120 -32.07 20.93 -19.84
C LEU A 120 -33.21 20.85 -20.87
N ALA A 121 -33.99 19.76 -20.85
CA ALA A 121 -35.10 19.58 -21.79
C ALA A 121 -36.17 20.67 -21.63
N SER A 122 -36.55 20.99 -20.39
CA SER A 122 -37.50 22.07 -20.09
C SER A 122 -36.95 23.44 -20.50
N PHE A 123 -35.68 23.72 -20.23
CA PHE A 123 -35.05 24.99 -20.60
C PHE A 123 -35.00 25.19 -22.12
N LEU A 124 -34.62 24.15 -22.86
CA LEU A 124 -34.59 24.18 -24.33
C LEU A 124 -35.99 24.34 -24.93
N SER A 125 -36.98 23.61 -24.41
CA SER A 125 -38.38 23.74 -24.85
C SER A 125 -38.91 25.16 -24.67
N PHE A 126 -38.65 25.79 -23.51
CA PHE A 126 -39.04 27.17 -23.25
C PHE A 126 -38.33 28.16 -24.18
N SER A 127 -37.03 27.99 -24.38
CA SER A 127 -36.22 28.87 -25.24
C SER A 127 -36.69 28.82 -26.70
N VAL A 128 -36.98 27.62 -27.22
CA VAL A 128 -37.53 27.43 -28.57
C VAL A 128 -38.91 28.05 -28.68
N HIS A 129 -39.79 27.86 -27.70
CA HIS A 129 -41.12 28.47 -27.71
C HIS A 129 -41.05 30.00 -27.71
N SER A 130 -40.19 30.59 -26.88
CA SER A 130 -39.98 32.04 -26.84
C SER A 130 -39.41 32.58 -28.14
N PHE A 131 -38.52 31.86 -28.82
CA PHE A 131 -37.96 32.26 -30.11
C PHE A 131 -39.00 32.23 -31.24
N ILE A 132 -39.81 31.17 -31.30
CA ILE A 132 -40.92 31.06 -32.27
C ILE A 132 -41.96 32.16 -32.04
N GLY A 133 -42.26 32.47 -30.77
CA GLY A 133 -43.18 33.56 -30.41
C GLY A 133 -42.71 34.94 -30.85
N LEU A 134 -41.39 35.17 -30.91
CA LEU A 134 -40.81 36.42 -31.42
C LEU A 134 -40.90 36.50 -32.95
N LEU A 135 -40.63 35.41 -33.67
CA LEU A 135 -40.75 35.39 -35.14
C LEU A 135 -42.18 35.59 -35.64
N LYS A 136 -43.18 35.15 -34.88
CA LYS A 136 -44.60 35.31 -35.22
C LYS A 136 -45.16 36.71 -34.90
N ARG A 137 -44.41 37.56 -34.20
CA ARG A 137 -44.85 38.92 -33.82
C ARG A 137 -44.47 39.98 -34.86
N ASP A 138 -43.61 39.64 -35.81
CA ASP A 138 -43.13 40.53 -36.88
C ASP A 138 -43.89 40.37 -38.22
N ASP A 139 -44.92 39.50 -38.28
CA ASP A 139 -45.93 39.42 -39.36
C ASP A 139 -47.25 40.07 -38.90
#